data_AF-A0A941QX31-F1
#
_entry.id   AF-A0A941QX31-F1
#
_cell.length_a   1.000
_cell.length_b   1.000
_cell.length_c   1.000
_cell.angle_alpha   90.00
_cell.angle_beta   90.00
_cell.angle_gamma   90.00
#
_symmetry.space_group_name_H-M   'P 1'
#
loop_
_entity.id
_entity.type
_entity.pdbx_description
1 polymer ?
#
loop_
_entity_poly.entity_id
_entity_poly.type
_entity_poly.pdbx_seq_one_letter_code
_entity_poly.pdbx_strand_id
1 'polypeptide(L)'
;MHIMQLNSGHTMTRTAIVFTLLSAILLTGCTDSVKSMKTEYSGSGGMTRWNIDPVAYLYHYQNGFTGSDALGYDEQLQTVWSRLGAALTCNIDYDKQAMIRLLVQRFGEKPVTHELNGIGFHSVQSRKVPGFCNDSRKKEINKAIIRYRQSRFG
;
A
#
# COMPACT_ATOMS: atom_id res chain seq x y z
N MET A 1 45.65 61.83 -16.13
CA MET A 1 46.53 62.58 -15.22
C MET A 1 45.72 63.76 -14.68
N HIS A 2 45.68 63.94 -13.35
CA HIS A 2 44.98 64.99 -12.57
C HIS A 2 43.43 64.92 -12.50
N ILE A 3 42.72 65.15 -11.39
CA ILE A 3 42.94 65.28 -9.93
C ILE A 3 41.53 65.21 -9.29
N MET A 4 41.42 64.60 -8.10
CA MET A 4 40.55 64.87 -6.90
C MET A 4 39.19 65.62 -7.04
N GLN A 5 38.13 65.41 -6.24
CA GLN A 5 38.05 65.32 -4.78
C GLN A 5 36.73 64.69 -4.28
N LEU A 6 36.82 64.18 -3.05
CA LEU A 6 35.77 63.93 -2.06
C LEU A 6 34.75 65.06 -1.89
N ASN A 7 33.51 64.71 -1.50
CA ASN A 7 32.93 65.34 -0.31
C ASN A 7 31.86 64.49 0.37
N SER A 8 31.81 64.68 1.69
CA SER A 8 31.13 63.90 2.72
C SER A 8 29.77 64.47 3.13
N GLY A 9 29.02 63.67 3.91
CA GLY A 9 27.93 64.11 4.79
C GLY A 9 26.53 63.82 4.23
N HIS A 10 25.53 63.43 4.99
CA HIS A 10 25.37 63.45 6.43
C HIS A 10 24.18 62.56 6.81
N THR A 11 24.33 61.77 7.88
CA THR A 11 23.34 61.47 8.92
C THR A 11 21.87 61.24 8.52
N MET A 12 21.38 60.01 8.73
CA MET A 12 20.15 59.84 9.50
C MET A 12 20.12 58.46 10.18
N THR A 13 20.51 58.44 11.44
CA THR A 13 20.15 57.41 12.40
C THR A 13 18.66 57.49 12.71
N ARG A 14 17.95 56.35 12.69
CA ARG A 14 16.92 56.00 13.69
C ARG A 14 16.35 54.60 13.44
N THR A 15 16.95 53.65 14.16
CA THR A 15 16.29 52.65 15.01
C THR A 15 14.79 52.40 14.75
N ALA A 16 14.47 51.19 14.29
CA ALA A 16 13.24 50.50 14.68
C ALA A 16 13.50 48.99 14.65
N ILE A 17 13.80 48.48 15.84
CA ILE A 17 13.80 47.07 16.19
C ILE A 17 12.36 46.56 16.09
N VAL A 18 12.12 45.53 15.29
CA VAL A 18 10.92 44.69 15.41
C VAL A 18 11.38 43.23 15.41
N PHE A 19 11.70 42.74 16.60
CA PHE A 19 11.79 41.31 16.88
C PHE A 19 10.35 40.77 17.00
N THR A 20 9.82 40.20 15.92
CA THR A 20 8.53 39.49 15.95
C THR A 20 8.74 38.02 16.28
N LEU A 21 8.67 37.75 17.58
CA LEU A 21 8.15 36.55 18.26
C LEU A 21 7.98 35.27 17.43
N LEU A 22 8.97 34.39 17.56
CA LEU A 22 8.86 32.96 17.36
C LEU A 22 8.14 32.38 18.60
N SER A 23 6.92 31.86 18.47
CA SER A 23 6.28 31.10 19.55
C SER A 23 5.42 29.96 18.98
N ALA A 24 6.05 28.79 19.07
CA ALA A 24 5.54 27.42 19.07
C ALA A 24 4.03 27.21 18.96
N ILE A 25 3.62 26.64 17.82
CA ILE A 25 2.34 25.95 17.67
C ILE A 25 2.48 24.59 18.37
N LEU A 26 1.99 24.49 19.61
CA LEU A 26 1.79 23.21 20.30
C LEU A 26 0.51 22.56 19.75
N LEU A 27 0.68 21.74 18.70
CA LEU A 27 -0.31 20.76 18.27
C LEU A 27 -0.20 19.51 19.15
N THR A 28 -0.94 19.47 20.24
CA THR A 28 -1.26 18.21 20.94
C THR A 28 -2.73 17.89 20.77
N GLY A 29 -3.10 17.58 19.52
CA GLY A 29 -4.30 16.79 19.27
C GLY A 29 -4.02 15.36 19.73
N CYS A 30 -4.55 14.97 20.89
CA CYS A 30 -4.72 13.57 21.24
C CYS A 30 -5.67 12.95 20.21
N THR A 31 -5.12 12.44 19.12
CA THR A 31 -5.83 11.45 18.33
C THR A 31 -5.78 10.19 19.16
N ASP A 32 -6.94 9.80 19.71
CA ASP A 32 -7.16 8.45 20.16
C ASP A 32 -6.73 7.54 19.02
N SER A 33 -5.54 6.98 19.15
CA SER A 33 -5.16 5.83 18.37
C SER A 33 -6.15 4.77 18.80
N VAL A 34 -7.25 4.64 18.05
CA VAL A 34 -8.03 3.42 18.01
C VAL A 34 -6.99 2.37 17.71
N LYS A 35 -6.53 1.70 18.77
CA LYS A 35 -5.58 0.61 18.71
C LYS A 35 -6.24 -0.34 17.75
N SER A 36 -5.78 -0.33 16.49
CA SER A 36 -6.17 -1.32 15.51
C SER A 36 -5.95 -2.62 16.24
N MET A 37 -7.05 -3.25 16.62
CA MET A 37 -7.03 -4.49 17.35
C MET A 37 -6.47 -5.45 16.31
N LYS A 38 -5.14 -5.57 16.30
CA LYS A 38 -4.42 -6.47 15.43
C LYS A 38 -4.83 -7.82 15.97
N THR A 39 -5.90 -8.37 15.42
CA THR A 39 -6.45 -9.67 15.80
C THR A 39 -5.31 -10.64 15.61
N GLU A 40 -4.66 -10.97 16.72
CA GLU A 40 -3.60 -11.96 16.75
C GLU A 40 -4.31 -13.29 16.51
N TYR A 41 -4.16 -13.79 15.29
CA TYR A 41 -4.85 -14.97 14.85
C TYR A 41 -4.33 -16.18 15.63
N SER A 42 -5.19 -16.81 16.43
CA SER A 42 -4.85 -17.87 17.39
C SER A 42 -4.65 -19.26 16.77
N GLY A 43 -4.49 -19.36 15.44
CA GLY A 43 -4.03 -20.57 14.77
C GLY A 43 -5.09 -21.63 14.43
N SER A 44 -6.40 -21.33 14.53
CA SER A 44 -7.43 -22.27 14.08
C SER A 44 -8.09 -21.85 12.75
N GLY A 45 -7.74 -22.53 11.65
CA GLY A 45 -8.31 -22.33 10.31
C GLY A 45 -7.47 -21.52 9.30
N GLY A 46 -6.51 -22.16 8.62
CA GLY A 46 -5.70 -21.52 7.58
C GLY A 46 -6.36 -21.53 6.19
N MET A 47 -5.61 -21.12 5.18
CA MET A 47 -6.05 -21.10 3.78
C MET A 47 -6.36 -22.50 3.23
N THR A 48 -5.92 -23.55 3.91
CA THR A 48 -6.13 -24.97 3.54
C THR A 48 -7.53 -25.50 3.83
N ARG A 49 -8.40 -24.72 4.49
CA ARG A 49 -9.77 -25.14 4.83
C ARG A 49 -10.69 -25.11 3.60
N TRP A 50 -11.62 -26.07 3.53
CA TRP A 50 -12.68 -26.08 2.51
C TRP A 50 -13.52 -24.79 2.54
N ASN A 51 -13.92 -24.35 3.73
CA ASN A 51 -14.53 -23.04 3.95
C ASN A 51 -13.58 -22.15 4.75
N ILE A 52 -12.87 -21.25 4.06
CA ILE A 52 -11.91 -20.34 4.67
C ILE A 52 -12.65 -19.26 5.45
N ASP A 53 -12.28 -19.09 6.72
CA ASP A 53 -12.78 -18.02 7.56
C ASP A 53 -12.34 -16.64 7.02
N PRO A 54 -13.25 -15.66 6.86
CA PRO A 54 -12.88 -14.32 6.37
C PRO A 54 -11.77 -13.64 7.20
N VAL A 55 -11.71 -13.86 8.51
CA VAL A 55 -10.68 -13.32 9.39
C VAL A 55 -9.33 -13.95 9.09
N ALA A 56 -9.29 -15.27 8.85
CA ALA A 56 -8.06 -15.95 8.45
C ALA A 56 -7.56 -15.48 7.08
N TYR A 57 -8.47 -15.35 6.10
CA TYR A 57 -8.10 -14.78 4.79
C TYR A 57 -7.54 -13.37 4.91
N LEU A 58 -8.19 -12.51 5.71
CA LEU A 58 -7.73 -11.14 5.92
C LEU A 58 -6.33 -11.10 6.58
N TYR A 59 -6.08 -11.98 7.55
CA TYR A 59 -4.79 -12.12 8.19
C TYR A 59 -3.70 -12.47 7.15
N HIS A 60 -3.89 -13.50 6.34
CA HIS A 60 -2.89 -13.88 5.33
C HIS A 60 -2.75 -12.85 4.22
N TYR A 61 -3.85 -12.20 3.82
CA TYR A 61 -3.76 -11.07 2.90
C TYR A 61 -2.82 -9.98 3.45
N GLN A 62 -2.87 -9.69 4.75
CA GLN A 62 -2.07 -8.63 5.38
C GLN A 62 -0.64 -9.03 5.70
N ASN A 63 -0.42 -10.30 6.05
CA ASN A 63 0.86 -10.76 6.62
C ASN A 63 1.63 -11.71 5.68
N GLY A 64 1.03 -12.15 4.57
CA GLY A 64 1.60 -13.10 3.63
C GLY A 64 0.94 -14.48 3.68
N PHE A 65 1.07 -15.20 2.57
CA PHE A 65 0.63 -16.57 2.38
C PHE A 65 1.89 -17.45 2.41
N THR A 66 2.19 -18.07 3.55
CA THR A 66 3.45 -18.81 3.75
C THR A 66 3.22 -20.28 4.07
N GLY A 67 4.21 -21.12 3.77
CA GLY A 67 4.14 -22.56 4.03
C GLY A 67 2.89 -23.21 3.45
N SER A 68 2.13 -23.92 4.29
CA SER A 68 0.89 -24.58 3.85
C SER A 68 -0.19 -23.60 3.37
N ASP A 69 -0.17 -22.35 3.84
CA ASP A 69 -1.15 -21.35 3.45
C ASP A 69 -0.87 -20.72 2.08
N ALA A 70 0.28 -21.04 1.47
CA ALA A 70 0.56 -20.78 0.07
C ALA A 70 -0.09 -21.80 -0.88
N LEU A 71 -0.76 -22.84 -0.34
CA LEU A 71 -1.53 -23.82 -1.09
C LEU A 71 -0.73 -24.56 -2.17
N GLY A 72 0.56 -24.79 -1.92
CA GLY A 72 1.46 -25.47 -2.85
C GLY A 72 1.98 -24.59 -3.99
N TYR A 73 1.68 -23.30 -3.97
CA TYR A 73 2.23 -22.31 -4.90
C TYR A 73 3.35 -21.50 -4.27
N ASP A 74 4.07 -20.75 -5.09
CA ASP A 74 5.04 -19.75 -4.64
C ASP A 74 4.37 -18.69 -3.75
N GLU A 75 4.98 -18.36 -2.61
CA GLU A 75 4.43 -17.43 -1.61
C GLU A 75 4.28 -15.99 -2.16
N GLN A 76 5.23 -15.56 -3.00
CA GLN A 76 5.14 -14.28 -3.69
C GLN A 76 4.00 -14.30 -4.72
N LEU A 77 3.85 -15.40 -5.47
CA LEU A 77 2.74 -15.58 -6.41
C LEU A 77 1.38 -15.50 -5.72
N GLN A 78 1.21 -16.17 -4.57
CA GLN A 78 -0.01 -16.09 -3.76
C GLN A 78 -0.31 -14.66 -3.31
N THR A 79 0.73 -13.94 -2.87
CA THR A 79 0.61 -12.53 -2.51
C THR A 79 0.15 -11.69 -3.72
N VAL A 80 0.74 -11.89 -4.89
CA VAL A 80 0.37 -11.17 -6.12
C VAL A 80 -1.06 -11.48 -6.54
N TRP A 81 -1.45 -12.77 -6.58
CA TRP A 81 -2.82 -13.18 -6.86
C TRP A 81 -3.82 -12.57 -5.88
N SER A 82 -3.47 -12.49 -4.59
CA SER A 82 -4.33 -11.85 -3.59
C SER A 82 -4.63 -10.39 -3.90
N ARG A 83 -3.63 -9.64 -4.37
CA ARG A 83 -3.78 -8.21 -4.72
C ARG A 83 -4.57 -8.01 -6.01
N LEU A 84 -4.36 -8.88 -7.00
CA LEU A 84 -5.10 -8.85 -8.26
C LEU A 84 -6.56 -9.30 -8.08
N GLY A 85 -6.82 -10.30 -7.25
CA GLY A 85 -8.18 -10.71 -6.88
C GLY A 85 -8.89 -9.65 -6.06
N ALA A 86 -8.18 -9.00 -5.14
CA ALA A 86 -8.69 -7.85 -4.38
C ALA A 86 -9.01 -6.65 -5.28
N ALA A 87 -8.25 -6.41 -6.35
CA ALA A 87 -8.55 -5.39 -7.33
C ALA A 87 -9.91 -5.62 -8.00
N LEU A 88 -10.22 -6.87 -8.38
CA LEU A 88 -11.54 -7.23 -8.90
C LEU A 88 -12.64 -6.98 -7.87
N THR A 89 -12.41 -7.39 -6.61
CA THR A 89 -13.38 -7.20 -5.52
C THR A 89 -13.64 -5.72 -5.22
N CYS A 90 -12.62 -4.87 -5.34
CA CYS A 90 -12.72 -3.44 -5.04
C CYS A 90 -12.98 -2.56 -6.27
N ASN A 91 -13.33 -3.16 -7.42
CA ASN A 91 -13.59 -2.48 -8.68
C ASN A 91 -12.43 -1.56 -9.13
N ILE A 92 -11.20 -2.03 -8.96
CA ILE A 92 -9.99 -1.36 -9.44
C ILE A 92 -9.62 -1.96 -10.80
N ASP A 93 -9.61 -1.11 -11.82
CA ASP A 93 -9.39 -1.56 -13.19
C ASP A 93 -7.91 -1.87 -13.51
N TYR A 94 -7.71 -2.97 -14.22
CA TYR A 94 -6.43 -3.35 -14.81
C TYR A 94 -6.64 -4.32 -15.96
N ASP A 95 -5.73 -4.29 -16.94
CA ASP A 95 -5.70 -5.30 -18.00
C ASP A 95 -5.31 -6.66 -17.42
N LYS A 96 -6.34 -7.47 -17.12
CA LYS A 96 -6.19 -8.81 -16.54
C LYS A 96 -5.40 -9.74 -17.47
N GLN A 97 -5.60 -9.64 -18.77
CA GLN A 97 -4.92 -10.54 -19.72
C GLN A 97 -3.44 -10.18 -19.85
N ALA A 98 -3.09 -8.89 -19.88
CA ALA A 98 -1.71 -8.46 -19.79
C ALA A 98 -1.05 -8.90 -18.48
N MET A 99 -1.75 -8.77 -17.36
CA MET A 99 -1.23 -9.20 -16.07
C MET A 99 -0.97 -10.71 -16.03
N ILE A 100 -1.90 -11.53 -16.53
CA ILE A 100 -1.72 -12.98 -16.61
C ILE A 100 -0.49 -13.34 -17.45
N ARG A 101 -0.25 -12.67 -18.59
CA ARG A 101 0.96 -12.91 -19.39
C ARG A 101 2.25 -12.63 -18.60
N LEU A 102 2.28 -11.55 -17.81
CA LEU A 102 3.42 -11.25 -16.94
C LEU A 102 3.61 -12.30 -15.84
N LEU A 103 2.51 -12.82 -15.27
CA LEU A 103 2.56 -13.89 -14.27
C LEU A 103 3.10 -15.19 -14.85
N VAL A 104 2.62 -15.59 -16.04
CA VAL A 104 3.12 -16.78 -16.74
C VAL A 104 4.62 -16.66 -16.98
N GLN A 105 5.08 -15.51 -17.44
CA GLN A 105 6.51 -15.27 -17.68
C GLN A 105 7.35 -15.33 -16.41
N ARG A 106 6.85 -14.82 -15.29
CA ARG A 106 7.61 -14.71 -14.03
C ARG A 106 7.58 -15.97 -13.18
N PHE A 107 6.41 -16.60 -13.08
CA PHE A 107 6.12 -17.65 -12.10
C PHE A 107 5.79 -19.00 -12.74
N GLY A 108 5.68 -19.08 -14.07
CA GLY A 108 5.20 -20.28 -14.74
C GLY A 108 3.69 -20.42 -14.60
N GLU A 109 3.18 -21.65 -14.51
CA GLU A 109 1.76 -21.99 -14.55
C GLU A 109 1.03 -21.69 -15.87
N LYS A 110 -0.12 -22.34 -16.04
CA LYS A 110 -1.00 -22.10 -17.18
C LYS A 110 -1.80 -20.80 -16.95
N PRO A 111 -2.18 -20.06 -18.00
CA PRO A 111 -3.03 -18.88 -17.88
C PRO A 111 -4.31 -19.11 -17.04
N VAL A 112 -4.95 -20.28 -17.25
CA VAL A 112 -6.15 -20.68 -16.50
C VAL A 112 -5.91 -20.88 -15.00
N THR A 113 -4.71 -21.35 -14.61
CA THR A 113 -4.34 -21.48 -13.19
C THR A 113 -4.28 -20.11 -12.54
N HIS A 114 -3.62 -19.13 -13.19
CA HIS A 114 -3.59 -17.76 -12.65
C HIS A 114 -4.97 -17.13 -12.59
N GLU A 115 -5.81 -17.37 -13.59
CA GLU A 115 -7.13 -16.76 -13.64
C GLU A 115 -8.08 -17.34 -12.59
N LEU A 116 -8.22 -18.67 -12.53
CA LEU A 116 -9.23 -19.33 -11.70
C LEU A 116 -8.71 -19.66 -10.30
N ASN A 117 -7.59 -20.38 -10.21
CA ASN A 117 -7.04 -20.84 -8.93
C ASN A 117 -6.33 -19.71 -8.16
N GLY A 118 -5.82 -18.71 -8.88
CA GLY A 118 -5.22 -17.52 -8.30
C GLY A 118 -6.20 -16.38 -8.13
N ILE A 119 -6.26 -15.50 -9.14
CA ILE A 119 -6.97 -14.22 -9.10
C ILE A 119 -8.45 -14.41 -8.72
N GLY A 120 -9.14 -15.36 -9.37
CA GLY A 120 -10.55 -15.66 -9.15
C GLY A 120 -10.81 -16.13 -7.72
N PHE A 121 -10.07 -17.13 -7.26
CA PHE A 121 -10.13 -17.62 -5.88
C PHE A 121 -9.97 -16.49 -4.85
N HIS A 122 -8.94 -15.65 -4.99
CA HIS A 122 -8.72 -14.53 -4.07
C HIS A 122 -9.80 -13.44 -4.15
N SER A 123 -10.40 -13.21 -5.33
CA SER A 123 -11.57 -12.33 -5.43
C SER A 123 -12.75 -12.89 -4.63
N VAL A 124 -13.03 -14.19 -4.74
CA VAL A 124 -14.10 -14.84 -3.96
C VAL A 124 -13.85 -14.71 -2.46
N GLN A 125 -12.64 -14.98 -1.98
CA GLN A 125 -12.36 -14.91 -0.54
C GLN A 125 -12.42 -13.47 -0.01
N SER A 126 -11.85 -12.50 -0.73
CA SER A 126 -11.90 -11.08 -0.31
C SER A 126 -13.32 -10.51 -0.24
N ARG A 127 -14.25 -10.96 -1.09
CA ARG A 127 -15.67 -10.55 -1.02
C ARG A 127 -16.36 -10.98 0.26
N LYS A 128 -15.90 -12.05 0.91
CA LYS A 128 -16.47 -12.54 2.17
C LYS A 128 -16.05 -11.69 3.38
N VAL A 129 -15.06 -10.82 3.24
CA VAL A 129 -14.54 -10.00 4.34
C VAL A 129 -15.32 -8.69 4.44
N PRO A 130 -16.07 -8.43 5.53
CA PRO A 130 -16.79 -7.17 5.71
C PRO A 130 -15.83 -5.97 5.69
N GLY A 131 -16.17 -4.93 4.94
CA GLY A 131 -15.36 -3.71 4.88
C GLY A 131 -13.97 -3.88 4.24
N PHE A 132 -13.74 -4.96 3.49
CA PHE A 132 -12.43 -5.23 2.86
C PHE A 132 -11.93 -4.07 2.00
N CYS A 133 -12.81 -3.47 1.19
CA CYS A 133 -12.49 -2.41 0.25
C CYS A 133 -12.57 -1.00 0.86
N ASN A 134 -11.74 -0.73 1.88
CA ASN A 134 -11.52 0.61 2.39
C ASN A 134 -10.46 1.39 1.58
N ASP A 135 -10.37 2.71 1.79
CA ASP A 135 -9.51 3.59 1.00
C ASP A 135 -8.02 3.25 1.12
N SER A 136 -7.57 2.86 2.32
CA SER A 136 -6.19 2.42 2.54
C SER A 136 -5.86 1.19 1.69
N ARG A 137 -6.75 0.20 1.69
CA ARG A 137 -6.62 -1.03 0.90
C ARG A 137 -6.63 -0.73 -0.60
N LYS A 138 -7.53 0.14 -1.07
CA LYS A 138 -7.58 0.55 -2.48
C LYS A 138 -6.29 1.24 -2.93
N LYS A 139 -5.71 2.09 -2.09
CA LYS A 139 -4.42 2.75 -2.35
C LYS A 139 -3.27 1.73 -2.42
N GLU A 140 -3.24 0.78 -1.50
CA GLU A 140 -2.26 -0.31 -1.49
C GLU A 140 -2.34 -1.15 -2.79
N ILE A 141 -3.55 -1.58 -3.18
CA ILE A 141 -3.78 -2.38 -4.38
C ILE A 141 -3.36 -1.62 -5.64
N ASN A 142 -3.75 -0.35 -5.79
CA ASN A 142 -3.34 0.46 -6.93
C ASN A 142 -1.81 0.57 -7.03
N LYS A 143 -1.13 0.80 -5.89
CA LYS A 143 0.34 0.83 -5.85
C LYS A 143 0.94 -0.53 -6.25
N ALA A 144 0.33 -1.64 -5.86
CA ALA A 144 0.76 -2.98 -6.25
C ALA A 144 0.62 -3.19 -7.77
N ILE A 145 -0.55 -2.89 -8.35
CA ILE A 145 -0.81 -3.01 -9.79
C ILE A 145 0.19 -2.20 -10.62
N ILE A 146 0.51 -0.97 -10.22
CA ILE A 146 1.51 -0.13 -10.90
C ILE A 146 2.87 -0.83 -10.91
N ARG A 147 3.29 -1.44 -9.80
CA ARG A 147 4.56 -2.19 -9.74
C ARG A 147 4.51 -3.46 -10.60
N TYR A 148 3.41 -4.20 -10.58
CA TYR A 148 3.27 -5.44 -11.35
C TYR A 148 3.29 -5.19 -12.86
N ARG A 149 2.73 -4.07 -13.33
CA ARG A 149 2.86 -3.63 -14.74
C ARG A 149 4.31 -3.41 -15.18
N GLN A 150 5.21 -3.20 -14.23
CA GLN A 150 6.65 -3.05 -14.43
C GLN A 150 7.42 -4.34 -14.13
N SER A 151 6.73 -5.48 -14.02
CA SER A 151 7.29 -6.78 -13.61
C SER A 151 7.97 -6.78 -12.24
N ARG A 152 7.59 -5.84 -11.36
CA ARG A 152 8.11 -5.73 -9.98
C ARG A 152 7.11 -6.35 -9.01
N PHE A 153 7.30 -7.63 -8.70
CA PHE A 153 6.37 -8.42 -7.88
C PHE A 153 6.65 -8.43 -6.36
N GLY A 154 7.72 -7.75 -5.94
CA GLY A 154 8.04 -7.48 -4.53
C GLY A 154 7.51 -6.16 -3.97
#